data_AF-V5FA09-F1
#
_entry.id   AF-V5FA09-F1
#
_cell.length_a   1.000
_cell.length_b   1.000
_cell.length_c   1.000
_cell.angle_alpha   90.00
_cell.angle_beta   90.00
_cell.angle_gamma   90.00
#
_symmetry.space_group_name_H-M   'P 1'
#
loop_
_entity.id
_entity.type
_entity.pdbx_description
1 polymer ?
#
loop_
_entity_poly.entity_id
_entity_poly.type
_entity_poly.pdbx_seq_one_letter_code
_entity_poly.pdbx_strand_id
1 'polypeptide(L)'
;MIQLKTMLNCIDNSGAAVVECVNVLKKKSPATVGDRIIVVVQKQRNFGPESSTNSGIANKVRRGDIRHAVVVRAKKEIQRPDGSFVKFDDNACVLINKSGDPIGTRLN
;
A
#
# COMPACT_ATOMS: atom_id res chain seq x y z
N MET A 1 8.92 8.98 4.50
CA MET A 1 8.28 9.98 3.63
C MET A 1 8.08 9.33 2.28
N ILE A 2 6.91 9.52 1.69
CA ILE A 2 6.48 8.87 0.46
C ILE A 2 6.17 9.96 -0.56
N GLN A 3 6.79 9.88 -1.73
CA GLN A 3 6.61 10.85 -2.81
C GLN A 3 6.39 10.13 -4.13
N LEU A 4 6.23 10.87 -5.22
CA LEU A 4 6.11 10.31 -6.56
C LEU A 4 7.25 9.31 -6.85
N LYS A 5 6.92 8.19 -7.49
CA LYS A 5 7.81 7.06 -7.81
C LYS A 5 8.40 6.30 -6.59
N THR A 6 7.92 6.59 -5.37
CA THR A 6 8.33 5.80 -4.20
C THR A 6 7.71 4.41 -4.27
N MET A 7 8.54 3.39 -4.09
CA MET A 7 8.09 2.00 -3.98
C MET A 7 7.68 1.68 -2.54
N LEU A 8 6.55 1.01 -2.38
CA LEU A 8 6.03 0.56 -1.09
C LEU A 8 5.68 -0.93 -1.15
N ASN A 9 5.91 -1.62 -0.04
CA ASN A 9 5.40 -2.95 0.17
C ASN A 9 3.90 -2.87 0.46
N CYS A 10 3.09 -3.56 -0.33
CA CYS A 10 1.70 -3.76 0.03
C CYS A 10 1.63 -4.88 1.06
N ILE A 11 1.01 -4.61 2.22
CA ILE A 11 0.96 -5.54 3.35
C ILE A 11 -0.45 -6.07 3.63
N ASP A 12 -1.35 -6.00 2.65
CA ASP A 12 -2.67 -6.64 2.74
C ASP A 12 -2.73 -7.92 1.90
N ASN A 13 -3.79 -8.71 2.03
CA ASN A 13 -4.03 -9.89 1.20
C ASN A 13 -4.85 -9.58 -0.09
N SER A 14 -4.78 -8.36 -0.64
CA SER A 14 -5.47 -8.01 -1.89
C SER A 14 -4.87 -8.71 -3.12
N GLY A 15 -3.59 -9.11 -3.02
CA GLY A 15 -2.80 -9.70 -4.09
C GLY A 15 -1.67 -8.81 -4.59
N ALA A 16 -1.60 -7.53 -4.22
CA ALA A 16 -0.43 -6.71 -4.50
C ALA A 16 0.75 -7.08 -3.57
N ALA A 17 1.95 -7.13 -4.12
CA ALA A 17 3.20 -7.31 -3.36
C ALA A 17 3.93 -5.97 -3.22
N VAL A 18 4.12 -5.28 -4.35
CA VAL A 18 4.85 -4.01 -4.41
C VAL A 18 4.07 -3.04 -5.28
N VAL A 19 3.96 -1.80 -4.81
CA VAL A 19 3.27 -0.72 -5.49
C VAL A 19 4.14 0.52 -5.59
N GLU A 20 3.90 1.34 -6.61
CA GLU A 20 4.58 2.61 -6.81
C GLU A 20 3.61 3.77 -6.58
N CYS A 21 4.02 4.76 -5.79
CA CYS A 21 3.24 5.98 -5.57
C CYS A 21 3.21 6.85 -6.82
N VAL A 22 2.01 7.14 -7.34
CA VAL A 22 1.80 8.02 -8.50
C VAL A 22 1.13 9.34 -8.14
N ASN A 23 0.52 9.46 -6.95
CA ASN A 23 -0.01 10.72 -6.46
C ASN A 23 -0.15 10.74 -4.93
N VAL A 24 0.07 11.90 -4.30
CA VAL A 24 -0.26 12.13 -2.88
C VAL A 24 -1.53 12.97 -2.82
N LEU A 25 -2.56 12.47 -2.13
CA LEU A 25 -3.85 13.16 -2.08
C LEU A 25 -3.86 14.27 -1.03
N LYS A 26 -4.63 15.33 -1.31
CA LYS A 26 -4.93 16.46 -0.40
C LYS A 26 -3.76 17.38 0.00
N LYS A 27 -2.52 17.09 -0.40
CA LYS A 27 -1.36 17.93 -0.07
C LYS A 27 -0.27 17.90 -1.14
N LYS A 28 0.52 18.97 -1.21
CA LYS A 28 1.70 19.09 -2.11
C LYS A 28 2.97 18.51 -1.48
N SER A 29 2.99 18.30 -0.17
CA SER A 29 4.12 17.71 0.54
C SER A 29 4.11 16.18 0.43
N PRO A 30 5.27 15.52 0.62
CA PRO A 30 5.34 14.07 0.69
C PRO A 30 4.40 13.47 1.75
N ALA A 31 3.85 12.29 1.45
CA ALA A 31 3.03 11.52 2.37
C ALA A 31 3.84 10.95 3.55
N THR A 32 3.17 10.89 4.69
CA THR A 32 3.59 10.28 5.96
C THR A 32 2.59 9.19 6.35
N VAL A 33 2.84 8.50 7.46
CA VAL A 33 1.91 7.49 7.97
C VAL A 33 0.51 8.10 8.18
N GLY A 34 -0.53 7.40 7.73
CA GLY A 34 -1.93 7.82 7.77
C GLY A 34 -2.42 8.53 6.49
N ASP A 35 -1.53 8.99 5.62
CA ASP A 35 -1.95 9.69 4.41
C ASP A 35 -2.47 8.74 3.31
N ARG A 36 -3.44 9.24 2.55
CA ARG A 36 -3.96 8.57 1.35
C ARG A 36 -3.12 8.92 0.12
N ILE A 37 -2.77 7.91 -0.65
CA ILE A 37 -2.01 8.01 -1.90
C ILE A 37 -2.71 7.25 -3.02
N ILE A 38 -2.37 7.57 -4.27
CA ILE A 38 -2.70 6.74 -5.43
C ILE A 38 -1.44 5.97 -5.80
N VAL A 39 -1.60 4.67 -6.05
CA VAL A 39 -0.51 3.77 -6.40
C VAL A 39 -0.82 2.98 -7.66
N VAL A 40 0.22 2.55 -8.36
CA VAL A 40 0.14 1.52 -9.40
C VAL A 40 0.77 0.23 -8.91
N VAL A 41 0.12 -0.91 -9.16
CA VAL A 41 0.64 -2.23 -8.76
C VAL A 41 1.79 -2.63 -9.67
N GLN A 42 2.99 -2.76 -9.12
CA GLN A 42 4.19 -3.13 -9.88
C GLN A 42 4.49 -4.63 -9.82
N LYS A 43 4.22 -5.26 -8.66
CA LYS A 43 4.37 -6.71 -8.48
C LYS A 43 3.13 -7.27 -7.79
N GLN A 44 2.66 -8.40 -8.28
CA GLN A 44 1.58 -9.18 -7.68
C GLN A 44 2.17 -10.34 -6.89
N ARG A 45 1.50 -10.77 -5.82
CA ARG A 45 1.83 -12.02 -5.13
C ARG A 45 1.31 -13.17 -5.98
N ASN A 46 2.21 -14.09 -6.32
CA ASN A 46 1.84 -15.34 -6.96
C ASN A 46 1.23 -16.23 -5.88
N PHE A 47 -0.10 -16.31 -5.83
CA PHE A 47 -0.74 -17.49 -5.26
C PHE A 47 -0.55 -18.59 -6.32
N GLY A 48 -0.05 -19.76 -5.93
CA GLY A 48 0.41 -20.81 -6.85
C GLY A 48 -0.65 -21.27 -7.88
N PRO A 49 -0.29 -22.25 -8.75
CA PRO A 49 -1.12 -22.67 -9.89
C PRO A 49 -2.50 -23.22 -9.51
N GLU A 50 -2.77 -23.49 -8.23
CA GLU A 50 -4.05 -24.00 -7.71
C GLU A 50 -5.18 -22.97 -7.64
N SER A 51 -4.96 -21.72 -8.08
CA SER A 51 -6.04 -20.72 -8.17
C SER A 51 -6.70 -20.64 -9.55
N SER A 52 -6.39 -21.56 -10.46
CA SER A 52 -6.94 -21.64 -11.82
C SER A 52 -8.31 -22.31 -11.91
N THR A 53 -8.84 -22.82 -10.80
CA THR A 53 -10.19 -23.40 -10.68
C THR A 53 -11.04 -22.58 -9.72
N ASN A 54 -11.68 -21.51 -10.22
CA ASN A 54 -12.97 -20.92 -9.80
C ASN A 54 -13.47 -21.02 -8.32
N SER A 55 -12.61 -21.12 -7.29
CA SER A 55 -13.03 -21.18 -5.89
C SER A 55 -11.86 -20.86 -4.96
N GLY A 56 -11.89 -19.70 -4.29
CA GLY A 56 -11.12 -19.50 -3.06
C GLY A 56 -10.62 -18.09 -2.78
N ILE A 57 -9.72 -17.55 -3.61
CA ILE A 57 -9.19 -16.19 -3.45
C ILE A 57 -8.90 -15.62 -4.83
N ALA A 58 -9.92 -15.11 -5.51
CA ALA A 58 -9.69 -14.31 -6.71
C ALA A 58 -8.74 -13.17 -6.33
N ASN A 59 -7.58 -13.12 -6.97
CA ASN A 59 -6.66 -12.00 -6.86
C ASN A 59 -7.44 -10.72 -7.18
N LYS A 60 -7.70 -9.89 -6.16
CA LYS A 60 -8.55 -8.68 -6.30
C LYS A 60 -7.86 -7.61 -7.15
N VAL A 61 -6.54 -7.71 -7.31
CA VAL A 61 -5.72 -6.74 -8.04
C VAL A 61 -4.73 -7.44 -8.96
N ARG A 62 -4.46 -6.81 -10.11
CA ARG A 62 -3.47 -7.25 -11.10
C ARG A 62 -2.32 -6.25 -11.20
N ARG A 63 -1.18 -6.69 -11.74
CA ARG A 63 -0.09 -5.77 -12.12
C ARG A 63 -0.61 -4.73 -13.12
N GLY A 64 -0.23 -3.47 -12.92
CA GLY A 64 -0.69 -2.33 -13.71
C GLY A 64 -1.96 -1.66 -13.19
N ASP A 65 -2.69 -2.27 -12.25
CA ASP A 65 -3.88 -1.65 -11.67
C ASP A 65 -3.52 -0.39 -10.89
N ILE A 66 -4.30 0.67 -11.11
CA ILE A 66 -4.24 1.91 -10.32
C ILE A 66 -5.24 1.80 -9.17
N ARG A 67 -4.76 2.01 -7.93
CA ARG A 67 -5.55 1.86 -6.69
C ARG A 67 -5.26 2.99 -5.71
N HIS A 68 -6.19 3.21 -4.77
CA HIS A 68 -5.92 4.04 -3.61
C HIS A 68 -5.22 3.20 -2.54
N ALA A 69 -4.38 3.83 -1.72
CA ALA A 69 -3.73 3.20 -0.60
C ALA A 69 -3.58 4.16 0.58
N VAL A 70 -3.39 3.60 1.78
CA VAL A 70 -2.99 4.35 2.99
C VAL A 70 -1.58 3.93 3.38
N VAL A 71 -0.72 4.91 3.67
CA VAL A 71 0.64 4.65 4.18
C VAL A 71 0.54 4.21 5.64
N VAL A 72 1.08 3.04 5.97
CA VAL A 72 1.03 2.49 7.34
C VAL A 72 2.39 2.48 8.04
N ARG A 73 3.49 2.41 7.27
CA ARG A 73 4.86 2.43 7.78
C ARG A 73 5.73 3.25 6.85
N ALA A 74 6.71 3.95 7.42
CA ALA A 74 7.65 4.78 6.68
C ALA A 74 9.07 4.64 7.24
N LYS A 75 10.05 4.52 6.33
CA LYS A 75 11.47 4.40 6.67
C LYS A 75 12.09 5.71 7.18
N LYS A 76 11.52 6.85 6.79
CA LYS A 76 11.91 8.16 7.35
C LYS A 76 11.25 8.29 8.71
N GLU A 77 12.01 8.72 9.71
CA GLU A 77 11.50 8.96 11.05
C GLU A 77 10.36 9.98 11.06
N ILE A 78 9.39 9.74 11.93
CA ILE A 78 8.28 10.65 12.23
C ILE A 78 8.36 10.99 13.72
N GLN A 79 8.31 12.27 14.03
CA GLN A 79 8.27 12.76 15.41
C GLN A 79 6.83 12.69 15.94
N ARG A 80 6.67 12.15 17.14
CA ARG A 80 5.41 12.13 17.88
C ARG A 80 5.25 13.40 18.72
N PRO A 81 4.02 13.72 19.19
CA PRO A 81 3.77 14.90 20.02
C PRO A 81 4.55 14.92 21.35
N ASP A 82 4.94 13.75 21.86
CA ASP A 82 5.76 13.60 23.07
C ASP A 82 7.27 13.82 22.82
N GLY A 83 7.66 14.14 21.58
CA GLY A 83 9.05 14.36 21.17
C GLY A 83 9.80 13.09 20.77
N SER A 84 9.23 11.90 20.99
CA SER A 84 9.84 10.64 20.56
C SER A 84 9.81 10.47 19.03
N PHE A 85 10.74 9.68 18.48
CA PHE A 85 10.80 9.37 17.06
C PHE A 85 10.46 7.91 16.79
N VAL A 86 9.68 7.66 15.73
CA VAL A 86 9.41 6.31 15.23
C VAL A 86 10.00 6.16 13.84
N LYS A 87 10.72 5.06 13.62
CA LYS A 87 11.31 4.71 12.34
C LYS A 87 11.05 3.23 12.06
N PHE A 88 10.64 2.90 10.85
CA PHE A 88 10.48 1.53 10.37
C PHE A 88 11.61 1.14 9.42
N ASP A 89 11.79 -0.16 9.19
CA ASP A 89 12.84 -0.65 8.29
C ASP A 89 12.54 -0.37 6.80
N ASP A 90 11.25 -0.36 6.44
CA ASP A 90 10.74 -0.16 5.08
C ASP A 90 9.51 0.77 5.01
N ASN A 91 9.06 1.02 3.78
CA ASN A 91 7.83 1.76 3.50
C ASN A 91 6.73 0.75 3.13
N ALA A 92 5.56 0.88 3.76
CA ALA A 92 4.44 -0.01 3.48
C ALA A 92 3.09 0.71 3.41
N CYS A 93 2.16 0.10 2.69
CA CYS A 93 0.80 0.57 2.54
C CYS A 93 -0.22 -0.56 2.48
N VAL A 94 -1.49 -0.18 2.64
CA VAL A 94 -2.68 -1.04 2.51
C VAL A 94 -3.55 -0.48 1.40
N LEU A 95 -4.06 -1.33 0.52
CA LEU A 95 -4.94 -0.88 -0.56
C LEU A 95 -6.35 -0.65 -0.04
N ILE A 96 -6.96 0.43 -0.51
CA ILE A 96 -8.32 0.83 -0.16
C ILE A 96 -9.11 1.18 -1.42
N ASN A 97 -10.43 1.12 -1.32
CA ASN A 97 -11.33 1.65 -2.34
C ASN A 97 -11.39 3.20 -2.27
N LYS A 98 -12.19 3.82 -3.15
CA LYS A 98 -12.36 5.29 -3.14
C LYS A 98 -13.08 5.79 -1.88
N SER A 99 -14.01 5.01 -1.35
CA SER A 99 -14.74 5.29 -0.11
C SER A 99 -13.83 5.28 1.13
N GLY A 100 -12.73 4.53 1.09
CA GLY A 100 -11.77 4.40 2.20
C GLY A 100 -11.69 3.00 2.80
N ASP A 101 -12.55 2.07 2.36
CA ASP A 101 -12.59 0.72 2.92
C ASP A 101 -11.43 -0.14 2.39
N PRO A 102 -10.84 -1.02 3.21
CA PRO A 102 -9.79 -1.95 2.80
C PRO A 102 -10.23 -2.87 1.65
N ILE A 103 -9.35 -3.07 0.67
CA ILE A 103 -9.57 -4.07 -0.39
C ILE A 103 -9.24 -5.47 0.15
N GLY A 104 -8.14 -5.60 0.89
CA GLY A 104 -7.79 -6.82 1.62
C GLY A 104 -8.71 -7.04 2.83
N THR A 105 -8.81 -8.29 3.26
CA THR A 105 -9.50 -8.68 4.50
C THR A 105 -8.54 -8.89 5.67
N ARG A 106 -7.23 -9.04 5.40
CA ARG A 106 -6.18 -9.28 6.39
C ARG A 106 -4.94 -8.43 6.09
N LEU A 107 -4.21 -8.07 7.14
CA LEU A 107 -2.92 -7.40 7.10
C LEU A 107 -1.84 -8.39 7.58
N ASN A 108 -0.72 -8.44 6.87
CA ASN A 108 0.40 -9.37 7.14
C ASN A 108 1.68 -8.60 7.46
#